data_AF-A0A535FJ82-F1
#
_entry.id   AF-A0A535FJ82-F1
#
_cell.length_a   1.000
_cell.length_b   1.000
_cell.length_c   1.000
_cell.angle_alpha   90.00
_cell.angle_beta   90.00
_cell.angle_gamma   90.00
#
_symmetry.space_group_name_H-M   'P 1'
#
loop_
_entity.id
_entity.type
_entity.pdbx_description
1 polymer ?
#
loop_
_entity_poly.entity_id
_entity_poly.type
_entity_poly.pdbx_seq_one_letter_code
_entity_poly.pdbx_strand_id
1 'polypeptide(L)'
;MHIPDGYLGPIFSLGTGIATVPAWATASKKVRKVLNQRTVPLLAIFSAFSFTIMMFNVPVPGGTTAHGVGGTLIAIVLGPWAAALAVSTALIIQAVFFGDGGILAIFTNCLNMGIILPFVGYYSYKLLAGKSPILSTRRIWAAGIGSYIGITVAALAV
;
A
#
# COMPACT_ATOMS: atom_id res chain seq x y z
N MET A 1 4.04 -6.84 8.04
CA MET A 1 2.66 -7.22 7.64
C MET A 1 2.68 -8.10 6.41
N HIS A 2 3.86 -8.55 5.95
CA HIS A 2 3.97 -9.60 4.95
C HIS A 2 3.46 -10.92 5.52
N ILE A 3 2.56 -11.53 4.78
CA ILE A 3 2.04 -12.86 5.04
C ILE A 3 2.90 -13.83 4.23
N PRO A 4 3.66 -14.73 4.87
CA PRO A 4 4.46 -15.72 4.16
C PRO A 4 3.58 -16.84 3.59
N ASP A 5 4.12 -17.62 2.66
CA ASP A 5 3.41 -18.80 2.16
C ASP A 5 3.21 -19.83 3.29
N GLY A 6 2.07 -20.53 3.25
CA GLY A 6 1.68 -21.51 4.26
C GLY A 6 0.95 -20.93 5.48
N TYR A 7 0.91 -19.60 5.64
CA TYR A 7 0.12 -18.96 6.72
C TYR A 7 -1.39 -18.96 6.46
N LEU A 8 -1.78 -18.82 5.19
CA LEU A 8 -3.17 -18.80 4.77
C LEU A 8 -3.48 -20.05 3.96
N GLY A 9 -4.72 -20.53 4.07
CA GLY A 9 -5.22 -21.58 3.19
C GLY A 9 -5.14 -21.13 1.72
N PRO A 10 -4.79 -22.02 0.77
CA PRO A 10 -4.65 -21.66 -0.65
C PRO A 10 -5.92 -21.02 -1.25
N ILE A 11 -7.09 -21.52 -0.84
CA ILE A 11 -8.39 -21.02 -1.29
C ILE A 11 -8.58 -19.56 -0.86
N PHE A 12 -8.26 -19.22 0.39
CA PHE A 12 -8.39 -17.86 0.89
C PHE A 12 -7.36 -16.94 0.23
N SER A 13 -6.10 -17.37 0.16
CA SER A 13 -4.99 -16.61 -0.45
C SER A 13 -5.33 -16.20 -1.89
N LEU A 14 -5.74 -17.16 -2.72
CA LEU A 14 -6.14 -16.89 -4.10
C LEU A 14 -7.50 -16.19 -4.20
N GLY A 15 -8.42 -16.49 -3.27
CA GLY A 15 -9.75 -15.89 -3.22
C GLY A 15 -9.72 -14.37 -3.04
N THR A 16 -8.74 -13.83 -2.30
CA THR A 16 -8.54 -12.36 -2.20
C THR A 16 -8.17 -11.71 -3.54
N GLY A 17 -7.77 -12.50 -4.54
CA GLY A 17 -7.59 -12.06 -5.93
C GLY A 17 -8.88 -11.50 -6.54
N ILE A 18 -10.06 -11.96 -6.11
CA ILE A 18 -11.36 -11.46 -6.59
C ILE A 18 -11.54 -9.98 -6.28
N ALA A 19 -11.00 -9.48 -5.16
CA ALA A 19 -11.02 -8.05 -4.83
C ALA A 19 -9.81 -7.32 -5.42
N THR A 20 -8.63 -7.95 -5.37
CA THR A 20 -7.35 -7.32 -5.73
C THR A 20 -7.22 -7.07 -7.23
N VAL A 21 -7.57 -8.05 -8.06
CA VAL A 21 -7.40 -7.95 -9.52
C VAL A 21 -8.31 -6.86 -10.14
N PRO A 22 -9.60 -6.74 -9.79
CA PRO A 22 -10.42 -5.62 -10.26
C PRO A 22 -9.92 -4.26 -9.78
N ALA A 23 -9.38 -4.19 -8.55
CA ALA A 23 -8.79 -2.98 -8.04
C ALA A 23 -7.55 -2.57 -8.85
N TRP A 24 -6.65 -3.49 -9.18
CA TRP A 24 -5.54 -3.24 -10.10
C TRP A 24 -6.00 -2.84 -11.49
N ALA A 25 -6.98 -3.52 -12.07
CA ALA A 25 -7.52 -3.16 -13.38
C ALA A 25 -8.08 -1.73 -13.38
N THR A 26 -8.79 -1.34 -12.32
CA THR A 26 -9.32 0.01 -12.13
C THR A 26 -8.22 1.03 -11.92
N ALA A 27 -7.22 0.70 -11.10
CA ALA A 27 -6.05 1.52 -10.84
C ALA A 27 -5.30 1.81 -12.15
N SER A 28 -4.99 0.77 -12.92
CA SER A 28 -4.34 0.87 -14.23
C SER A 28 -5.12 1.76 -15.20
N LYS A 29 -6.45 1.59 -15.29
CA LYS A 29 -7.30 2.45 -16.14
C LYS A 29 -7.26 3.91 -15.71
N LYS A 30 -7.29 4.21 -14.40
CA LYS A 30 -7.28 5.58 -13.88
C LYS A 30 -5.90 6.22 -14.01
N VAL A 31 -4.86 5.50 -13.65
CA VAL A 31 -3.46 5.97 -13.70
C VAL A 31 -3.04 6.21 -15.14
N ARG A 32 -3.44 5.35 -16.10
CA ARG A 32 -3.17 5.57 -17.54
C ARG A 32 -3.70 6.88 -18.09
N LYS A 33 -4.79 7.43 -17.53
CA LYS A 33 -5.34 8.74 -17.96
C LYS A 33 -4.50 9.93 -17.48
N VAL A 34 -3.68 9.75 -16.45
CA VAL A 34 -2.84 10.79 -15.85
C VAL A 34 -1.33 10.51 -15.99
N LEU A 35 -0.99 9.36 -16.61
CA LEU A 35 0.38 8.98 -16.93
C LEU A 35 0.89 9.85 -18.07
N ASN A 36 1.96 10.59 -17.79
CA ASN A 36 2.71 11.39 -18.74
C ASN A 36 4.21 11.16 -18.47
N GLN A 37 5.07 11.74 -19.31
CA GLN A 37 6.53 11.61 -19.23
C GLN A 37 7.10 11.96 -17.84
N ARG A 38 6.40 12.76 -17.02
CA ARG A 38 6.84 13.17 -15.68
C ARG A 38 6.28 12.30 -14.55
N THR A 39 5.08 11.73 -14.71
CA THR A 39 4.45 10.93 -13.65
C THR A 39 4.90 9.47 -13.63
N VAL A 40 5.38 8.92 -14.76
CA VAL A 40 5.97 7.56 -14.79
C VAL A 40 7.19 7.45 -13.87
N PRO A 41 8.21 8.33 -13.94
CA PRO A 41 9.36 8.25 -13.04
C PRO A 41 8.98 8.41 -11.57
N LEU A 42 8.03 9.29 -11.25
CA LEU A 42 7.56 9.46 -9.87
C LEU A 42 6.94 8.17 -9.32
N LEU A 43 6.12 7.48 -10.11
CA LEU A 43 5.53 6.21 -9.71
C LEU A 43 6.61 5.17 -9.39
N ALA A 44 7.65 5.09 -10.24
CA ALA A 44 8.78 4.17 -10.04
C ALA A 44 9.58 4.50 -8.78
N ILE A 45 9.89 5.79 -8.55
CA ILE A 45 10.62 6.25 -7.36
C ILE A 45 9.83 5.93 -6.09
N PHE A 46 8.51 6.21 -6.06
CA PHE A 46 7.68 5.92 -4.90
C PHE A 46 7.47 4.42 -4.66
N SER A 47 7.47 3.60 -5.72
CA SER A 47 7.51 2.14 -5.61
C SER A 47 8.82 1.67 -4.96
N ALA A 48 9.97 2.16 -5.45
CA ALA A 48 11.28 1.84 -4.87
C ALA A 48 11.43 2.32 -3.43
N PHE A 49 10.87 3.49 -3.10
CA PHE A 49 10.80 4.01 -1.73
C PHE A 49 10.00 3.07 -0.82
N SER A 50 8.81 2.63 -1.25
CA SER A 50 7.98 1.69 -0.48
C SER A 50 8.71 0.37 -0.26
N PHE A 51 9.29 -0.20 -1.31
CA PHE A 51 10.14 -1.39 -1.25
C PHE A 51 11.25 -1.23 -0.18
N THR A 52 11.99 -0.14 -0.25
CA THR A 52 13.15 0.09 0.62
C THR A 52 12.74 0.19 2.08
N ILE A 53 11.68 0.93 2.40
CA ILE A 53 11.23 1.07 3.80
C ILE A 53 10.69 -0.24 4.35
N MET A 54 9.99 -1.04 3.53
CA MET A 54 9.43 -2.32 3.96
C MET A 54 10.51 -3.37 4.30
N MET A 55 11.72 -3.23 3.74
CA MET A 55 12.87 -4.09 4.09
C MET A 55 13.38 -3.87 5.52
N PHE A 56 13.08 -2.71 6.14
CA PHE A 56 13.36 -2.48 7.56
C PHE A 56 12.22 -3.00 8.41
N ASN A 57 12.17 -4.32 8.60
CA ASN A 57 11.11 -4.98 9.35
C ASN A 57 11.60 -5.65 10.64
N VAL A 58 10.69 -5.71 11.61
CA VAL A 58 10.91 -6.31 12.94
C VAL A 58 9.96 -7.48 13.10
N PRO A 59 10.42 -8.67 13.55
CA PRO A 59 9.55 -9.80 13.81
C PRO A 59 8.50 -9.51 14.88
N VAL A 60 7.27 -9.96 14.67
CA VAL A 60 6.18 -9.86 15.65
C VAL A 60 5.77 -11.26 16.08
N PRO A 61 5.61 -11.52 17.40
CA PRO A 61 5.06 -12.78 17.89
C PRO A 61 3.72 -13.10 17.20
N GLY A 62 3.55 -14.34 16.72
CA GLY A 62 2.48 -14.69 15.78
C GLY A 62 2.94 -14.79 14.32
N GLY A 63 4.22 -14.53 14.06
CA GLY A 63 4.98 -14.96 12.89
C GLY A 63 4.75 -14.17 11.59
N THR A 64 4.39 -12.91 11.76
CA THR A 64 4.54 -11.88 10.73
C THR A 64 5.54 -10.81 11.20
N THR A 65 5.56 -9.66 10.54
CA THR A 65 6.50 -8.57 10.80
C THR A 65 5.79 -7.22 11.03
N ALA A 66 6.45 -6.28 11.68
CA ALA A 66 6.06 -4.87 11.76
C ALA A 66 7.07 -4.01 11.00
N HIS A 67 6.59 -3.08 10.19
CA HIS A 67 7.42 -2.15 9.41
C HIS A 67 6.59 -0.99 8.87
N GLY A 68 7.26 0.07 8.40
CA GLY A 68 6.62 1.09 7.59
C GLY A 68 6.33 0.59 6.18
N VAL A 69 5.31 1.17 5.52
CA VAL A 69 4.97 0.87 4.11
C VAL A 69 5.07 2.11 3.23
N GLY A 70 4.75 3.29 3.78
CA GLY A 70 4.70 4.54 3.02
C GLY A 70 3.47 4.71 2.14
N GLY A 71 2.53 3.75 2.09
CA GLY A 71 1.41 3.78 1.15
C GLY A 71 0.49 5.01 1.29
N THR A 72 0.26 5.52 2.50
CA THR A 72 -0.51 6.76 2.69
C THR A 72 0.24 7.99 2.17
N LEU A 73 1.55 8.08 2.40
CA LEU A 73 2.38 9.17 1.84
C LEU A 73 2.30 9.16 0.30
N ILE A 74 2.47 7.98 -0.30
CA ILE A 74 2.37 7.81 -1.75
C ILE A 74 0.98 8.21 -2.24
N ALA A 75 -0.08 7.83 -1.52
CA ALA A 75 -1.45 8.18 -1.89
C ALA A 75 -1.73 9.69 -1.79
N ILE A 76 -1.14 10.39 -0.81
CA ILE A 76 -1.25 11.84 -0.69
C ILE A 76 -0.58 12.54 -1.89
N VAL A 77 0.58 12.03 -2.34
CA VAL A 77 1.37 12.66 -3.42
C VAL A 77 0.83 12.32 -4.80
N LEU A 78 0.56 11.04 -5.08
CA LEU A 78 0.21 10.53 -6.41
C LEU A 78 -1.27 10.17 -6.57
N GLY A 79 -2.03 10.16 -5.47
CA GLY A 79 -3.40 9.64 -5.42
C GLY A 79 -3.46 8.15 -5.08
N PRO A 80 -4.58 7.68 -4.50
CA PRO A 80 -4.69 6.32 -3.95
C PRO A 80 -4.60 5.22 -5.02
N TRP A 81 -5.04 5.49 -6.26
CA TRP A 81 -4.93 4.53 -7.37
C TRP A 81 -3.49 4.33 -7.84
N ALA A 82 -2.69 5.40 -7.89
CA ALA A 82 -1.27 5.30 -8.22
C ALA A 82 -0.50 4.62 -7.08
N ALA A 83 -0.81 4.96 -5.83
CA ALA A 83 -0.24 4.30 -4.67
C ALA A 83 -0.52 2.79 -4.66
N ALA A 84 -1.73 2.37 -5.05
CA ALA A 84 -2.04 0.95 -5.14
C ALA A 84 -1.16 0.20 -6.12
N LEU A 85 -0.90 0.77 -7.30
CA LEU A 85 0.03 0.15 -8.24
C LEU A 85 1.48 0.18 -7.73
N ALA A 86 1.93 1.30 -7.15
CA ALA A 86 3.30 1.44 -6.65
C ALA A 86 3.59 0.43 -5.55
N VAL A 87 2.75 0.38 -4.51
CA VAL A 87 2.96 -0.52 -3.37
C VAL A 87 2.79 -1.98 -3.80
N SER A 88 1.79 -2.32 -4.62
CA SER A 88 1.67 -3.69 -5.13
C SER A 88 2.86 -4.11 -5.99
N THR A 89 3.44 -3.21 -6.78
CA THR A 89 4.65 -3.51 -7.55
C THR A 89 5.83 -3.83 -6.62
N ALA A 90 6.01 -3.04 -5.56
CA ALA A 90 7.04 -3.31 -4.55
C ALA A 90 6.84 -4.69 -3.90
N LEU A 91 5.62 -5.01 -3.47
CA LEU A 91 5.28 -6.30 -2.85
C LEU A 91 5.53 -7.49 -3.78
N ILE A 92 5.20 -7.36 -5.07
CA ILE A 92 5.44 -8.41 -6.07
C ILE A 92 6.95 -8.66 -6.22
N ILE A 93 7.76 -7.59 -6.30
CA ILE A 93 9.21 -7.72 -6.38
C ILE A 93 9.77 -8.38 -5.10
N GLN A 94 9.27 -8.00 -3.93
CA GLN A 94 9.68 -8.57 -2.64
C GLN A 94 9.37 -10.07 -2.56
N ALA A 95 8.16 -10.48 -2.93
CA ALA A 95 7.77 -11.89 -2.90
C ALA A 95 8.59 -12.74 -3.90
N VAL A 96 8.84 -12.23 -5.10
CA VAL A 96 9.51 -12.99 -6.18
C VAL A 96 11.03 -13.06 -5.98
N PHE A 97 11.67 -11.95 -5.63
CA PHE A 97 13.14 -11.86 -5.63
C PHE A 97 13.77 -11.92 -4.24
N PHE A 98 13.04 -11.55 -3.20
CA PHE A 98 13.56 -11.44 -1.83
C PHE A 98 12.93 -12.44 -0.87
N GLY A 99 11.87 -13.14 -1.28
CA GLY A 99 11.12 -14.05 -0.41
C GLY A 99 10.44 -13.35 0.78
N ASP A 100 10.30 -12.02 0.74
CA ASP A 100 9.59 -11.25 1.76
C ASP A 100 8.11 -11.15 1.37
N GLY A 101 7.30 -12.05 1.94
CA GLY A 101 5.92 -12.27 1.56
C GLY A 101 5.73 -13.49 0.64
N GLY A 102 4.63 -14.19 0.83
CA GLY A 102 4.27 -15.39 0.09
C GLY A 102 3.81 -15.08 -1.34
N ILE A 103 4.20 -15.94 -2.28
CA ILE A 103 3.76 -15.87 -3.67
C ILE A 103 2.29 -16.24 -3.77
N LEU A 104 1.82 -17.24 -3.02
CA LEU A 104 0.41 -17.59 -2.96
C LEU A 104 -0.39 -16.52 -2.21
N ALA A 105 0.22 -15.89 -1.21
CA ALA A 105 -0.37 -14.80 -0.43
C ALA A 105 -0.31 -13.42 -1.13
N ILE A 106 0.19 -13.33 -2.38
CA ILE A 106 0.46 -12.04 -3.04
C ILE A 106 -0.78 -11.16 -3.14
N PHE A 107 -1.94 -11.74 -3.46
CA PHE A 107 -3.18 -10.99 -3.53
C PHE A 107 -3.61 -10.46 -2.17
N THR A 108 -3.43 -11.23 -1.10
CA THR A 108 -3.77 -10.79 0.25
C THR A 108 -2.83 -9.67 0.71
N ASN A 109 -1.53 -9.83 0.49
CA ASN A 109 -0.54 -8.79 0.78
C ASN A 109 -0.85 -7.49 0.01
N CYS A 110 -1.20 -7.60 -1.27
CA CYS A 110 -1.54 -6.45 -2.11
C CYS A 110 -2.90 -5.84 -1.78
N LEU A 111 -3.89 -6.63 -1.39
CA LEU A 111 -5.17 -6.13 -0.87
C LEU A 111 -4.93 -5.32 0.40
N ASN A 112 -4.13 -5.86 1.30
CA ASN A 112 -3.87 -5.25 2.58
C ASN A 112 -3.03 -3.97 2.46
N MET A 113 -1.78 -4.12 2.04
CA MET A 113 -0.80 -3.03 2.02
C MET A 113 -0.89 -2.17 0.76
N GLY A 114 -1.28 -2.77 -0.37
CA GLY A 114 -1.42 -2.07 -1.64
C GLY A 114 -2.76 -1.32 -1.78
N ILE A 115 -3.86 -1.81 -1.21
CA ILE A 115 -5.18 -1.21 -1.46
C ILE A 115 -5.79 -0.62 -0.19
N ILE A 116 -5.95 -1.41 0.88
CA ILE A 116 -6.59 -0.95 2.11
C ILE A 116 -5.78 0.21 2.72
N LEU A 117 -4.48 0.01 2.94
CA LEU A 117 -3.62 1.03 3.57
C LEU A 117 -3.64 2.38 2.82
N PRO A 118 -3.40 2.46 1.50
CA PRO A 118 -3.33 3.73 0.81
C PRO A 118 -4.69 4.42 0.73
N PHE A 119 -5.78 3.67 0.55
CA PHE A 119 -7.13 4.24 0.47
C PHE A 119 -7.60 4.76 1.82
N VAL A 120 -7.54 3.93 2.86
CA VAL A 120 -7.95 4.33 4.21
C VAL A 120 -7.15 5.54 4.66
N GLY A 121 -5.82 5.48 4.55
CA GLY A 121 -4.98 6.59 4.97
C GLY A 121 -5.22 7.87 4.16
N TYR A 122 -5.45 7.77 2.85
CA TYR A 122 -5.74 8.93 2.01
C TYR A 122 -7.08 9.60 2.36
N TYR A 123 -8.14 8.81 2.57
CA TYR A 123 -9.45 9.36 2.91
C TYR A 123 -9.49 9.88 4.35
N SER A 124 -8.81 9.22 5.29
CA SER A 124 -8.59 9.75 6.64
C SER A 124 -7.83 11.08 6.60
N TYR A 125 -6.74 11.17 5.82
CA TYR A 125 -6.02 12.42 5.60
C TYR A 125 -6.95 13.49 5.02
N LYS A 126 -7.72 13.18 3.98
CA LYS A 126 -8.61 14.15 3.32
C LYS A 126 -9.68 14.68 4.27
N LEU A 127 -10.25 13.80 5.10
CA LEU A 127 -11.24 14.17 6.11
C LEU A 127 -10.63 15.10 7.17
N LEU A 128 -9.47 14.72 7.70
CA LEU A 128 -8.77 15.48 8.75
C LEU A 128 -8.22 16.82 8.23
N ALA A 129 -7.68 16.85 7.02
CA ALA A 129 -7.17 18.06 6.37
C ALA A 129 -8.30 19.02 6.00
N GLY A 130 -9.48 18.51 5.61
CA GLY A 130 -10.63 19.33 5.22
C GLY A 130 -10.28 20.37 4.15
N LYS A 131 -10.73 21.62 4.35
CA LYS A 131 -10.43 22.76 3.47
C LYS A 131 -9.17 23.53 3.85
N SER A 132 -8.29 22.95 4.66
CA SER A 132 -7.08 23.66 5.10
C SER A 132 -6.16 24.03 3.92
N PRO A 133 -5.47 25.19 4.00
CA PRO A 133 -4.46 25.58 3.02
C PRO A 133 -3.37 24.51 2.86
N ILE A 134 -2.72 24.47 1.69
CA ILE A 134 -1.75 23.42 1.38
C ILE A 134 -0.52 23.42 2.29
N LEU A 135 -0.13 24.60 2.80
CA LEU A 135 0.99 24.78 3.73
C LEU A 135 0.56 24.76 5.20
N SER A 136 -0.69 24.41 5.50
CA SER A 136 -1.17 24.38 6.88
C SER A 136 -0.54 23.24 7.66
N THR A 137 -0.09 23.51 8.89
CA THR A 137 0.36 22.49 9.86
C THR A 137 -0.69 21.42 10.10
N ARG A 138 -1.98 21.76 9.93
CA ARG A 138 -3.09 20.78 9.98
C ARG A 138 -2.91 19.64 9.00
N ARG A 139 -2.37 19.89 7.80
CA ARG A 139 -2.12 18.83 6.80
C ARG A 139 -1.00 17.90 7.20
N ILE A 140 0.00 18.40 7.93
CA ILE A 140 1.10 17.57 8.47
C ILE A 140 0.53 16.60 9.50
N TRP A 141 -0.24 17.10 10.47
CA TRP A 141 -0.91 16.25 11.46
C TRP A 141 -1.91 15.29 10.83
N ALA A 142 -2.71 15.76 9.86
CA ALA A 142 -3.65 14.92 9.12
C ALA A 142 -2.93 13.80 8.35
N ALA A 143 -1.73 14.05 7.80
CA ALA A 143 -0.95 13.04 7.09
C ALA A 143 -0.39 12.00 8.07
N GLY A 144 0.11 12.42 9.23
CA GLY A 144 0.57 11.52 10.28
C GLY A 144 -0.56 10.63 10.83
N ILE A 145 -1.68 11.24 11.22
CA ILE A 145 -2.86 10.51 11.74
C ILE A 145 -3.45 9.60 10.65
N GLY A 146 -3.59 10.11 9.42
CA GLY A 146 -4.07 9.31 8.29
C GLY A 146 -3.17 8.11 8.02
N SER A 147 -1.85 8.28 8.08
CA SER A 147 -0.89 7.17 7.91
C SER A 147 -1.02 6.13 9.02
N TYR A 148 -1.19 6.58 10.27
CA TYR A 148 -1.40 5.70 11.42
C TYR A 148 -2.70 4.89 11.31
N ILE A 149 -3.81 5.54 10.94
CA ILE A 149 -5.09 4.86 10.72
C ILE A 149 -4.97 3.86 9.56
N GLY A 150 -4.38 4.29 8.43
CA GLY A 150 -4.22 3.45 7.26
C GLY A 150 -3.42 2.17 7.55
N ILE A 151 -2.28 2.28 8.24
CA ILE A 151 -1.45 1.12 8.56
C ILE A 151 -2.09 0.22 9.63
N THR A 152 -2.81 0.80 10.59
CA THR A 152 -3.51 0.02 11.63
C THR A 152 -4.68 -0.76 11.05
N VAL A 153 -5.50 -0.14 10.20
CA VAL A 153 -6.62 -0.83 9.53
C VAL A 153 -6.11 -1.94 8.61
N ALA A 154 -4.98 -1.70 7.94
CA ALA A 154 -4.31 -2.74 7.18
C ALA A 154 -3.83 -3.90 8.08
N ALA A 155 -3.19 -3.60 9.21
CA ALA A 155 -2.79 -4.62 10.17
C ALA A 155 -3.97 -5.45 10.72
N LEU A 156 -5.17 -4.86 10.82
CA LEU A 156 -6.39 -5.53 11.28
C LEU A 156 -7.10 -6.35 10.21
N ALA A 157 -6.84 -6.09 8.93
CA ALA A 157 -7.58 -6.70 7.82
C ALA A 157 -7.16 -8.16 7.52
N VAL A 158 -6.10 -8.65 8.18
CA VAL A 158 -5.51 -9.97 7.96
C VAL A 158 -5.17 -10.60 9.29
#